data_AF-C6IVT6-F1
#
_entry.id   AF-C6IVT6-F1
#
_cell.length_a   1.000
_cell.length_b   1.000
_cell.length_c   1.000
_cell.angle_alpha   90.00
_cell.angle_beta   90.00
_cell.angle_gamma   90.00
#
_symmetry.space_group_name_H-M   'P 1'
#
loop_
_entity.id
_entity.type
_entity.pdbx_description
1 polymer ?
#
loop_
_entity_poly.entity_id
_entity_poly.type
_entity_poly.pdbx_seq_one_letter_code
_entity_poly.pdbx_strand_id
1 'polypeptide(L)'
;MEEIYYNCLQCMGKRVRILTRDGAVHEGTIVKVDRNNVYLKKSGKGRAQISAFYPPYYGGYGYGPYGAADEILTLSLFTLLAIALI
;
A
#
# COMPACT_ATOMS: atom_id res chain seq x y z
N MET A 1 25.16 3.17 8.38
CA MET A 1 24.33 4.40 8.47
C MET A 1 24.33 5.16 7.15
N GLU A 2 25.46 5.25 6.45
CA GLU A 2 25.53 5.87 5.10
C GLU A 2 24.63 5.18 4.05
N GLU A 3 24.47 3.87 4.11
CA GLU A 3 23.65 3.13 3.14
C GLU A 3 22.17 3.58 3.15
N ILE A 4 21.62 3.86 4.34
CA ILE A 4 20.25 4.38 4.48
C ILE A 4 20.14 5.79 3.86
N TYR A 5 21.16 6.62 4.07
CA TYR A 5 21.20 7.97 3.51
C TYR A 5 21.18 7.94 1.98
N TYR A 6 22.02 7.12 1.33
CA TYR A 6 22.05 7.01 -0.13
C TYR A 6 20.76 6.38 -0.69
N ASN A 7 20.17 5.39 -0.01
CA ASN A 7 18.90 4.80 -0.40
C ASN A 7 17.75 5.82 -0.36
N CYS A 8 17.69 6.66 0.68
CA CYS A 8 16.71 7.74 0.76
C CYS A 8 16.96 8.82 -0.30
N LEU A 9 18.23 9.13 -0.59
CA LEU A 9 18.61 10.09 -1.62
C LEU A 9 18.17 9.65 -3.02
N GLN A 10 18.31 8.36 -3.35
CA GLN A 10 17.81 7.77 -4.61
C GLN A 10 16.26 7.77 -4.70
N CYS A 11 15.58 7.89 -3.56
CA CYS A 11 14.14 7.99 -3.46
C CYS A 11 13.62 9.44 -3.39
N MET A 12 14.49 10.44 -3.56
CA MET A 12 14.08 11.85 -3.59
C MET A 12 13.00 12.10 -4.64
N GLY A 13 11.95 12.84 -4.26
CA GLY A 13 10.80 13.14 -5.12
C GLY A 13 9.86 11.94 -5.37
N LYS A 14 10.19 10.73 -4.89
CA LYS A 14 9.34 9.54 -5.01
C LYS A 14 8.44 9.38 -3.80
N ARG A 15 7.29 8.73 -4.01
CA ARG A 15 6.38 8.34 -2.94
C ARG A 15 6.91 7.06 -2.29
N VAL A 16 7.09 7.10 -0.96
CA VAL A 16 7.68 6.03 -0.18
C VAL A 16 6.85 5.73 1.07
N ARG A 17 7.08 4.55 1.64
CA ARG A 17 6.60 4.16 2.96
C ARG A 17 7.82 3.79 3.81
N ILE A 18 7.99 4.49 4.92
CA ILE A 18 9.10 4.29 5.85
C ILE A 18 8.54 3.56 7.08
N LEU A 19 9.10 2.39 7.37
CA LEU A 19 8.88 1.67 8.63
C LEU A 19 9.99 2.07 9.61
N THR A 20 9.60 2.64 10.74
CA THR A 20 10.54 3.00 11.79
C THR A 20 10.74 1.83 12.76
N ARG A 21 11.80 1.90 13.57
CA ARG A 21 12.19 0.80 14.48
C ARG A 21 11.16 0.55 15.59
N ASP A 22 10.41 1.58 15.96
CA ASP A 22 9.25 1.55 16.87
C ASP A 22 7.97 1.00 16.22
N GLY A 23 8.03 0.62 14.94
CA GLY A 23 6.89 0.04 14.22
C GLY A 23 5.94 1.08 13.63
N ALA A 24 6.24 2.39 13.75
CA ALA A 24 5.45 3.42 13.11
C ALA A 24 5.68 3.41 11.59
N VAL A 25 4.62 3.73 10.85
CA VAL A 25 4.64 3.74 9.40
C VAL A 25 4.35 5.15 8.92
N HIS A 26 5.27 5.70 8.13
CA HIS A 26 5.13 7.03 7.54
C HIS A 26 5.09 6.94 6.02
N GLU A 27 3.98 7.42 5.45
CA GLU A 27 3.76 7.45 4.00
C GLU A 27 3.81 8.89 3.49
N GLY A 28 4.50 9.10 2.38
CA GLY A 28 4.58 10.41 1.74
C GLY A 28 5.63 10.47 0.65
N THR A 29 5.80 11.65 0.08
CA THR A 29 6.87 11.93 -0.89
C THR A 29 8.08 12.48 -0.18
N ILE A 30 9.27 11.93 -0.44
CA ILE A 30 10.51 12.49 0.12
C ILE A 30 10.76 13.85 -0.53
N VAL A 31 10.78 14.90 0.30
CA VAL A 31 11.06 16.27 -0.17
C VAL A 31 12.45 16.75 0.20
N LYS A 32 13.06 16.15 1.23
CA LYS A 32 14.41 16.48 1.71
C LYS A 32 14.98 15.30 2.49
N VAL A 33 16.29 15.12 2.39
CA VAL A 33 17.08 14.19 3.20
C VAL A 33 18.28 14.97 3.75
N ASP A 34 18.43 14.98 5.07
CA ASP A 34 19.62 15.43 5.78
C ASP A 34 20.41 14.19 6.26
N ARG A 35 21.63 14.39 6.76
CA ARG A 35 22.51 13.29 7.21
C ARG A 35 21.84 12.36 8.23
N ASN A 36 20.93 12.89 9.05
CA ASN A 36 20.25 12.16 10.12
C ASN A 36 18.71 12.14 10.00
N ASN A 37 18.11 12.89 9.07
CA ASN A 37 16.66 13.10 9.03
C ASN A 37 16.11 12.99 7.61
N VAL A 38 14.90 12.45 7.47
CA VAL A 38 14.17 12.37 6.19
C VAL A 38 12.83 13.09 6.34
N TYR A 39 12.52 14.00 5.41
CA TYR A 39 11.31 14.81 5.45
C TYR A 39 10.33 14.33 4.39
N LEU A 40 9.12 14.02 4.83
CA LEU A 40 8.05 13.49 4.00
C LEU A 40 6.93 14.53 3.85
N LYS A 41 6.58 14.85 2.61
CA LYS A 41 5.33 15.55 2.30
C LYS A 41 4.20 14.52 2.25
N LYS A 42 3.30 14.59 3.23
CA LYS A 42 2.09 13.76 3.26
C LYS A 42 1.17 14.19 2.12
N SER A 43 0.78 13.25 1.26
CA SER A 43 -0.29 13.50 0.28
C SER A 43 -1.61 13.55 1.06
N GLY A 44 -2.36 14.64 0.94
CA GLY A 44 -3.63 14.82 1.65
C GLY A 44 -4.59 13.65 1.44
N LYS A 45 -5.25 13.26 2.54
CA LYS A 45 -6.40 12.33 2.63
C LYS A 45 -6.37 11.16 1.63
N GLY A 46 -5.55 10.16 1.90
CA GLY A 46 -5.65 8.86 1.24
C GLY A 46 -4.44 8.00 1.55
N ARG A 47 -4.67 6.82 2.13
CA ARG A 47 -3.66 5.76 2.27
C ARG A 47 -2.97 5.59 0.92
N ALA A 48 -1.65 5.71 0.92
CA ALA A 48 -0.87 5.57 -0.30
C ALA A 48 -0.92 4.11 -0.75
N GLN A 49 -1.59 3.84 -1.88
CA GLN A 49 -1.39 2.58 -2.61
C GLN A 49 0.01 2.62 -3.23
N ILE A 50 1.03 2.20 -2.48
CA ILE A 50 2.35 1.91 -3.04
C ILE A 50 2.30 0.44 -3.41
N SER A 51 2.26 0.16 -4.71
CA SER A 51 2.43 -1.18 -5.22
C SER A 51 3.84 -1.67 -4.86
N ALA A 52 3.92 -2.93 -4.44
CA ALA A 52 5.16 -3.65 -4.12
C ALA A 52 5.89 -3.19 -2.84
N PHE A 53 5.46 -3.74 -1.69
CA PHE A 53 6.33 -4.38 -0.67
C PHE A 53 5.51 -4.55 0.61
N TYR A 54 4.91 -5.72 0.84
CA TYR A 54 4.31 -6.07 2.13
C TYR A 54 5.37 -6.77 2.99
N PRO A 55 5.92 -6.15 4.06
CA PRO A 55 6.77 -6.85 5.02
C PRO A 55 5.91 -7.86 5.81
N PRO A 56 6.37 -9.10 6.02
CA PRO A 56 5.55 -10.19 6.57
C PRO A 56 5.14 -10.03 8.03
N TYR A 57 5.58 -8.98 8.73
CA TYR A 57 5.37 -8.81 10.17
C TYR A 57 4.47 -7.63 10.59
N TYR A 58 3.98 -6.82 9.64
CA TYR A 58 3.01 -5.75 9.92
C TYR A 58 1.97 -5.69 8.81
N GLY A 59 1.06 -6.67 8.85
CA GLY A 59 0.04 -6.86 7.83
C GLY A 59 -1.09 -7.74 8.35
N GLY A 60 -1.58 -7.44 9.55
CA GLY A 60 -2.89 -7.91 9.96
C GLY A 60 -3.92 -7.45 8.94
N TYR A 61 -4.56 -8.43 8.30
CA TYR A 61 -5.86 -8.32 7.64
C TYR A 61 -5.91 -7.40 6.41
N GLY A 62 -5.34 -7.90 5.31
CA GLY A 62 -5.71 -7.53 3.95
C GLY A 62 -6.65 -8.54 3.28
N TYR A 63 -7.48 -9.24 4.07
CA TYR A 63 -8.66 -9.95 3.57
C TYR A 63 -9.87 -9.13 4.01
N GLY A 64 -10.19 -8.13 3.19
CA GLY A 64 -11.34 -7.24 3.37
C GLY A 64 -12.50 -7.72 2.50
N PRO A 65 -13.65 -8.08 3.07
CA PRO A 65 -14.72 -8.89 2.46
C PRO A 65 -15.64 -8.15 1.45
N TYR A 66 -15.08 -7.24 0.64
CA TYR A 66 -15.82 -6.58 -0.45
C TYR A 66 -15.12 -6.68 -1.81
N GLY A 67 -14.00 -7.40 -1.89
CA GLY A 67 -13.20 -7.49 -3.13
C GLY A 67 -13.45 -8.73 -3.99
N ALA A 68 -14.25 -9.69 -3.53
CA ALA A 68 -14.47 -10.96 -4.23
C ALA A 68 -15.89 -11.53 -4.11
N ALA A 69 -16.79 -10.89 -3.35
CA ALA A 69 -18.16 -11.39 -3.18
C ALA A 69 -19.06 -10.99 -4.35
N ASP A 70 -18.94 -9.74 -4.83
CA ASP A 70 -19.85 -9.22 -5.86
C ASP A 70 -19.62 -9.87 -7.24
N GLU A 71 -18.36 -10.21 -7.57
CA GLU A 71 -18.05 -10.90 -8.83
C GLU A 71 -18.52 -12.36 -8.83
N ILE A 72 -18.43 -13.06 -7.70
CA ILE A 72 -18.88 -14.46 -7.60
C ILE A 72 -20.41 -14.53 -7.59
N LEU A 73 -21.09 -13.62 -6.87
CA LEU A 73 -22.55 -13.57 -6.83
C LEU A 73 -23.14 -13.27 -8.21
N THR A 74 -22.55 -12.34 -8.96
CA THR A 74 -23.01 -11.99 -10.31
C THR A 74 -22.81 -13.14 -11.31
N LEU A 75 -21.66 -13.84 -11.27
CA LEU A 75 -21.44 -15.04 -12.10
C LEU A 75 -22.47 -16.14 -11.79
N SER A 76 -22.73 -16.41 -10.51
CA SER A 76 -23.68 -17.45 -10.08
C SER A 76 -25.12 -17.11 -10.44
N LEU A 77 -25.52 -15.83 -10.42
CA LEU A 77 -26.88 -15.43 -10.78
C LEU A 77 -27.13 -15.54 -12.28
N PHE A 78 -26.13 -15.17 -13.10
CA PHE A 78 -26.19 -15.33 -14.55
C PHE A 78 -26.30 -16.80 -14.96
N THR A 79 -25.50 -17.69 -14.36
CA THR A 79 -25.55 -19.12 -14.67
C THR A 79 -26.87 -19.76 -14.24
N LEU A 80 -27.41 -19.40 -13.07
CA LEU A 80 -28.74 -19.85 -12.63
C LEU A 80 -29.85 -19.39 -13.59
N LEU A 81 -29.83 -18.13 -14.02
CA LEU A 81 -30.79 -17.60 -14.99
C LEU A 81 -30.71 -18.36 -16.33
N ALA A 82 -29.49 -18.59 -16.84
CA ALA A 82 -29.27 -19.30 -18.10
C ALA A 82 -29.81 -20.75 -18.05
N ILE A 83 -29.64 -21.45 -16.92
CA ILE A 83 -30.18 -22.82 -16.75
C ILE A 83 -31.70 -22.78 -16.57
N ALA A 84 -32.27 -21.77 -15.92
CA ALA A 84 -33.71 -21.65 -15.71
C ALA A 84 -34.51 -21.31 -16.99
N LEU A 85 -33.85 -20.86 -18.06
CA LEU A 85 -34.44 -20.51 -19.36
C LEU A 85 -34.36 -21.64 -20.40
N ILE A 86 -33.73 -22.77 -20.07
CA ILE A 86 -33.73 -24.02 -20.86
C ILE A 86 -34.88 -24.89 -20.39
#